data_AF-A0AAD9TD58-F1
#
_entry.id   AF-A0AAD9TD58-F1
#
_cell.length_a   1.000
_cell.length_b   1.000
_cell.length_c   1.000
_cell.angle_alpha   90.00
_cell.angle_beta   90.00
_cell.angle_gamma   90.00
#
_symmetry.space_group_name_H-M   'P 1'
#
loop_
_entity.id
_entity.type
_entity.pdbx_description
1 polymer ?
#
loop_
_entity_poly.entity_id
_entity_poly.type
_entity_poly.pdbx_seq_one_letter_code
_entity_poly.pdbx_strand_id
1 'polypeptide(L)' 'MQIHGEEVVNMMKVAAWCLQSDFVKRPSMSMVIKVLEGVSEIEHNLDYNFSYPPLATVSHQEVNDQGNNKQV' A
#
# COMPACT_ATOMS: atom_id res chain seq x y z
N MET A 1 5.01 -16.39 24.40
CA MET A 1 4.90 -15.24 23.48
C MET A 1 3.73 -14.30 23.84
N GLN A 2 3.39 -14.11 25.13
CA GLN A 2 2.13 -13.44 25.52
C GLN A 2 2.30 -12.03 26.13
N ILE A 3 3.50 -11.46 26.11
CA ILE A 3 3.79 -10.27 26.95
C ILE A 3 3.39 -8.93 26.30
N HIS A 4 3.13 -8.90 24.98
CA HIS A 4 2.83 -7.67 24.23
C HIS A 4 1.73 -7.85 23.17
N GLY A 5 0.76 -8.74 23.40
CA GLY A 5 -0.26 -9.07 22.39
C GLY A 5 -1.03 -7.86 21.87
N GLU A 6 -1.37 -6.92 22.77
CA GLU A 6 -2.06 -5.68 22.43
C GLU A 6 -1.20 -4.74 21.58
N GLU A 7 0.07 -4.56 21.93
CA GLU A 7 1.02 -3.73 21.16
C GLU A 7 1.21 -4.30 19.75
N VAL A 8 1.35 -5.62 19.62
CA VAL A 8 1.47 -6.29 18.32
C VAL A 8 0.20 -6.09 17.49
N VAL A 9 -0.98 -6.22 18.09
CA VAL A 9 -2.26 -5.97 17.40
C VAL A 9 -2.35 -4.51 16.94
N ASN A 10 -1.93 -3.55 17.76
CA ASN A 10 -1.92 -2.14 17.37
C ASN A 10 -0.92 -1.89 16.23
N MET A 11 0.26 -2.51 16.24
CA MET A 11 1.20 -2.43 15.12
C MET A 11 0.63 -3.01 13.83
N MET A 12 -0.07 -4.15 13.91
CA MET A 12 -0.74 -4.75 12.75
C MET A 12 -1.83 -3.84 12.19
N LYS A 13 -2.60 -3.16 13.05
CA LYS A 13 -3.60 -2.18 12.62
C LYS A 13 -2.95 -0.96 11.96
N VAL A 14 -1.85 -0.43 12.51
CA VAL A 14 -1.10 0.67 11.85
C VAL A 14 -0.59 0.24 10.48
N ALA A 15 -0.04 -0.98 10.36
CA ALA A 15 0.41 -1.51 9.08
C ALA A 15 -0.74 -1.62 8.08
N ALA A 16 -1.90 -2.14 8.52
CA ALA A 16 -3.09 -2.24 7.68
C ALA A 16 -3.57 -0.86 7.17
N TRP A 17 -3.57 0.15 8.04
CA TRP A 17 -3.96 1.50 7.70
C TRP A 17 -3.04 2.15 6.65
N CYS A 18 -1.72 1.91 6.76
CA CYS A 18 -0.73 2.40 5.81
C CYS A 18 -0.79 1.69 4.45
N LEU A 19 -1.17 0.40 4.44
CA LEU A 19 -1.20 -0.45 3.25
C LEU A 19 -2.56 -0.50 2.55
N GLN A 20 -3.54 0.28 3.05
CA GLN A 20 -4.90 0.29 2.53
C GLN A 20 -4.96 0.53 1.01
N SER A 21 -5.85 -0.18 0.32
CA SER A 21 -6.06 -0.09 -1.12
C SER A 21 -6.51 1.32 -1.56
N ASP A 22 -7.42 1.91 -0.80
CA ASP A 22 -7.86 3.30 -0.95
C ASP A 22 -6.81 4.26 -0.38
N PHE A 23 -6.05 4.89 -1.27
CA PHE A 23 -4.98 5.82 -0.91
C PHE A 23 -5.47 7.06 -0.15
N VAL A 24 -6.74 7.46 -0.30
CA VAL A 24 -7.29 8.66 0.37
C VAL A 24 -7.46 8.41 1.87
N LYS A 25 -7.60 7.14 2.28
CA LYS A 25 -7.76 6.74 3.67
C LYS A 25 -6.44 6.48 4.40
N ARG A 26 -5.31 6.49 3.68
CA ARG A 26 -3.99 6.27 4.28
C ARG A 26 -3.61 7.45 5.17
N PRO A 27 -3.06 7.20 6.36
CA PRO A 27 -2.67 8.25 7.28
C PRO A 27 -1.44 9.00 6.78
N SER A 28 -1.32 10.28 7.16
CA SER A 28 -0.04 10.99 7.06
C SER A 28 0.97 10.39 8.04
N MET A 29 2.27 10.54 7.75
CA MET A 29 3.32 10.13 8.69
C MET A 29 3.18 10.79 10.06
N SER A 30 2.71 12.05 10.12
CA SER A 30 2.46 12.73 11.40
C SER A 30 1.32 12.08 12.19
N MET A 31 0.29 11.57 11.53
CA MET A 31 -0.80 10.85 12.19
C MET A 31 -0.33 9.49 12.70
N VAL A 32 0.47 8.77 11.92
CA VAL A 32 1.07 7.50 12.35
C VAL A 32 1.87 7.69 13.63
N ILE A 33 2.74 8.71 13.71
CA ILE A 33 3.53 8.99 14.91
C ILE A 33 2.63 9.29 16.12
N LYS A 34 1.60 10.13 15.96
CA LYS A 34 0.66 10.42 17.06
C LYS A 34 -0.02 9.16 17.61
N VAL A 35 -0.35 8.21 16.74
CA VAL A 35 -0.88 6.91 17.17
C VAL A 35 0.17 6.09 17.93
N LEU A 36 1.40 6.02 17.41
CA LEU A 36 2.48 5.28 18.06
C LEU A 36 2.87 5.86 19.43
N GLU A 37 2.73 7.18 19.60
CA GLU A 37 2.94 7.89 20.86
C GLU A 37 1.74 7.80 21.82
N GLY A 38 0.61 7.20 21.39
CA GLY A 38 -0.61 7.11 22.19
C GLY A 38 -1.40 8.42 22.30
N VAL A 39 -1.10 9.40 21.45
CA VAL A 39 -1.78 10.72 21.39
C VAL A 39 -3.07 10.65 20.57
N SER A 40 -3.23 9.63 19.72
CA SER A 40 -4.42 9.42 18.90
C SER A 40 -4.73 7.93 18.74
N GLU A 41 -5.98 7.60 18.46
CA GLU A 41 -6.43 6.22 18.23
C GLU A 41 -6.34 5.84 16.74
N ILE A 42 -6.30 4.53 16.48
CA ILE A 42 -6.33 3.99 15.12
C ILE A 42 -7.78 3.97 14.60
N GLU A 43 -7.96 4.34 13.34
CA GLU A 43 -9.22 4.20 12.60
C GLU A 43 -9.82 2.79 12.77
N HIS A 44 -11.09 2.70 13.09
CA HIS A 44 -11.73 1.42 13.42
C HIS A 44 -12.19 0.64 12.17
N ASN A 45 -12.32 1.33 11.02
CA ASN A 45 -12.89 0.80 9.78
C ASN A 45 -11.81 0.54 8.71
N LEU A 46 -10.73 -0.13 9.12
CA LEU A 46 -9.65 -0.48 8.21
C LEU A 46 -10.08 -1.60 7.25
N ASP A 47 -9.71 -1.44 5.98
CA ASP A 47 -9.79 -2.51 5.00
C ASP A 47 -8.51 -3.35 5.08
N TYR A 48 -8.68 -4.62 5.50
CA TYR A 48 -7.58 -5.59 5.60
C TYR A 48 -7.38 -6.39 4.30
N ASN A 49 -8.07 -6.02 3.21
CA ASN A 49 -7.83 -6.60 1.91
C ASN A 49 -6.56 -6.03 1.27
N PHE A 50 -5.44 -6.71 1.50
CA PHE A 50 -4.17 -6.42 0.85
C PHE A 50 -4.02 -7.10 -0.53
N SER A 51 -5.11 -7.64 -1.09
CA SER A 51 -5.07 -8.24 -2.42
C SER A 51 -4.76 -7.14 -3.43
N TYR A 52 -3.48 -7.01 -3.78
CA TYR A 52 -3.10 -6.37 -5.02
C TYR A 52 -3.73 -7.21 -6.14
N PRO A 53 -4.57 -6.64 -7.02
CA PRO A 53 -4.87 -7.33 -8.26
C PRO A 53 -3.52 -7.68 -8.89
N PRO A 54 -3.34 -8.90 -9.43
CA PRO A 54 -2.11 -9.25 -10.12
C PRO A 54 -1.76 -8.08 -11.02
N LEU A 55 -0.58 -7.48 -10.80
CA LEU A 55 -0.02 -6.48 -11.71
C LEU A 55 -0.26 -7.04 -13.10
N ALA A 56 -1.20 -6.46 -13.84
CA ALA A 56 -1.43 -6.86 -15.21
C ALA A 56 -0.05 -6.73 -15.85
N THR A 57 0.54 -7.87 -16.21
CA THR A 57 1.83 -7.88 -16.88
C THR A 57 1.63 -6.97 -18.07
N VAL A 58 2.19 -5.76 -18.01
CA VAL A 58 2.33 -4.93 -19.18
C VAL A 58 3.25 -5.75 -20.05
N SER A 59 2.66 -6.51 -20.98
CA SER A 59 3.39 -7.05 -22.10
C SER A 59 4.07 -5.86 -22.72
N HIS A 60 5.39 -5.78 -22.58
CA HIS A 60 6.19 -4.87 -23.38
C HIS A 60 5.88 -5.21 -24.83
N GLN A 61 4.96 -4.46 -25.46
CA GLN A 61 5.00 -4.34 -26.91
C GLN A 61 6.26 -3.54 -27.18
N GLU A 62 7.29 -4.22 -27.68
CA GLU A 62 8.41 -3.58 -28.35
C GLU A 62 7.84 -2.52 -29.29
N VAL A 63 8.19 -1.26 -29.07
CA VAL A 63 7.94 -0.19 -30.04
C VAL A 63 8.80 -0.55 -31.24
N ASN A 64 8.17 -1.14 -32.25
CA ASN A 64 8.77 -1.42 -33.53
C ASN A 64 9.02 -0.08 -34.22
N ASP A 65 10.25 0.42 -34.07
CA ASP A 65 10.79 1.52 -34.86
C ASP A 65 10.93 1.02 -36.30
N GLN A 66 9.87 1.20 -37.10
CA GLN A 66 9.90 0.86 -38.51
C GLN A 66 10.72 1.93 -39.25
N GLY A 67 12.04 1.78 -39.16
CA GLY A 67 13.01 2.50 -39.96
C GLY A 67 12.71 2.31 -41.44
N ASN A 68 12.43 3.44 -42.09
CA ASN A 68 12.15 3.56 -43.50
C ASN A 68 13.28 2.97 -44.35
N ASN A 69 12.99 1.93 -45.14
CA ASN A 69 13.82 1.62 -46.30
C ASN A 69 12.96 1.09 -47.46
N LYS A 70 12.37 2.01 -48.21
CA LYS A 70 11.89 1.72 -49.57
C LYS A 70 13.02 2.07 -50.54
N GLN A 71 13.83 1.07 -50.84
CA GLN A 71 14.69 1.07 -52.01
C GLN A 71 13.91 0.41 -53.15
N VAL A 72 13.11 1.21 -53.87
CA VAL A 72 12.87 1.20 -55.34
C VAL A 72 12.18 2.52 -55.67
#